data_AF-A0A8J4EE54-F1
#
_entry.id   AF-A0A8J4EE54-F1
#
_cell.length_a   1.000
_cell.length_b   1.000
_cell.length_c   1.000
_cell.angle_alpha   90.00
_cell.angle_beta   90.00
_cell.angle_gamma   90.00
#
_symmetry.space_group_name_H-M   'P 1'
#
loop_
_entity.id
_entity.type
_entity.pdbx_description
1 polymer ?
#
loop_
_entity_poly.entity_id
_entity_poly.type
_entity_poly.pdbx_seq_one_letter_code
_entity_poly.pdbx_strand_id
1 'polypeptide(L)'
;MGLDKVAARRLADEHLARWRAGTTYAELAHRDEHSSSDDSEVTDGGVTYRVSRTVWRESGDRAYTMSVTVSEARRRGLFRSSVIRTGRMHPDGSYTDEV
;
A
#
# COMPACT_ATOMS: atom_id res chain seq x y z
N MET A 1 8.15 22.31 -4.27
CA MET A 1 8.61 20.94 -4.59
C MET A 1 7.40 20.05 -4.76
N GLY A 2 7.26 19.42 -5.94
CA GLY A 2 6.25 18.38 -6.18
C GLY A 2 6.76 17.02 -5.71
N LEU A 3 5.85 16.05 -5.61
CA LEU A 3 6.14 14.69 -5.17
C LEU A 3 7.41 14.18 -5.83
N ASP A 4 8.44 13.89 -5.03
CA ASP A 4 9.55 13.08 -5.49
C ASP A 4 9.01 11.66 -5.76
N LYS A 5 8.72 11.41 -7.04
CA LYS A 5 8.15 10.14 -7.51
C LYS A 5 9.11 8.97 -7.30
N VAL A 6 10.42 9.22 -7.25
CA VAL A 6 11.43 8.18 -7.03
C VAL A 6 11.40 7.77 -5.55
N ALA A 7 11.43 8.75 -4.64
CA ALA A 7 11.31 8.49 -3.21
C ALA A 7 9.95 7.86 -2.86
N ALA A 8 8.85 8.41 -3.38
CA ALA A 8 7.50 7.87 -3.13
C ALA A 8 7.32 6.44 -3.67
N ARG A 9 7.90 6.13 -4.83
CA ARG A 9 7.92 4.76 -5.37
C ARG A 9 8.72 3.82 -4.49
N ARG A 10 9.93 4.22 -4.11
CA ARG A 10 10.78 3.43 -3.22
C ARG A 10 10.08 3.16 -1.88
N LEU A 11 9.44 4.17 -1.28
CA LEU A 11 8.65 4.01 -0.06
C LEU A 11 7.47 3.05 -0.27
N ALA A 12 6.74 3.17 -1.38
CA ALA A 12 5.63 2.26 -1.69
C ALA A 12 6.12 0.81 -1.82
N ASP A 13 7.21 0.59 -2.54
CA ASP A 13 7.82 -0.73 -2.75
C ASP A 13 8.34 -1.33 -1.41
N GLU A 14 9.05 -0.54 -0.61
CA GLU A 14 9.57 -0.96 0.71
C GLU A 14 8.43 -1.32 1.69
N HIS A 15 7.38 -0.49 1.74
CA HIS A 15 6.23 -0.75 2.61
C HIS A 15 5.44 -1.97 2.15
N LEU A 16 5.25 -2.16 0.85
CA LEU A 16 4.57 -3.34 0.30
C LEU A 16 5.37 -4.61 0.59
N ALA A 17 6.69 -4.60 0.36
CA ALA A 17 7.57 -5.73 0.64
C ALA A 17 7.59 -6.09 2.13
N ARG A 18 7.67 -5.08 3.01
CA ARG A 18 7.58 -5.29 4.46
C ARG A 18 6.22 -5.85 4.87
N TRP A 19 5.15 -5.33 4.30
CA TRP A 19 3.80 -5.79 4.61
C TRP A 19 3.61 -7.24 4.17
N ARG A 20 4.02 -7.59 2.95
CA ARG A 20 4.05 -8.97 2.45
C ARG A 20 4.83 -9.91 3.37
N ALA A 21 6.03 -9.53 3.79
CA ALA A 21 6.90 -10.40 4.59
C ALA A 21 6.35 -10.67 6.00
N GLY A 22 5.55 -9.74 6.54
CA GLY A 22 5.01 -9.82 7.88
C GLY A 22 3.51 -10.03 7.95
N THR A 23 2.86 -10.49 6.88
CA THR A 23 1.40 -10.69 6.86
C THR A 23 1.03 -12.00 6.20
N THR A 24 0.08 -12.69 6.82
CA THR A 24 -0.47 -13.96 6.33
C THR A 24 -1.84 -13.76 5.67
N TYR A 25 -2.26 -14.73 4.85
CA TYR A 25 -3.59 -14.72 4.24
C TYR A 25 -4.73 -14.61 5.26
N ALA A 26 -4.60 -15.28 6.43
CA ALA A 26 -5.59 -15.21 7.50
C ALA A 26 -5.71 -13.80 8.11
N GLU A 27 -4.58 -13.12 8.28
CA GLU A 27 -4.57 -11.72 8.75
C GLU A 27 -5.16 -10.76 7.71
N LEU A 28 -4.95 -11.01 6.41
CA LEU A 28 -5.61 -10.25 5.35
C LEU A 28 -7.13 -10.45 5.36
N ALA A 29 -7.60 -11.68 5.56
CA ALA A 29 -9.02 -11.97 5.70
C ALA A 29 -9.63 -11.24 6.90
N HIS A 30 -8.94 -11.26 8.04
CA HIS A 30 -9.37 -10.52 9.23
C HIS A 30 -9.40 -9.00 8.98
N ARG A 31 -8.39 -8.45 8.30
CA ARG A 31 -8.38 -7.02 7.95
C ARG A 31 -9.48 -6.64 6.98
N ASP A 32 -9.75 -7.44 5.97
CA ASP A 32 -10.85 -7.20 5.03
C ASP A 32 -12.21 -7.11 5.75
N GLU A 33 -12.42 -7.95 6.77
CA GLU A 33 -13.65 -7.99 7.56
C GLU A 33 -13.78 -6.84 8.59
N HIS A 34 -12.68 -6.37 9.17
CA HIS A 34 -12.70 -5.41 10.29
C HIS A 34 -12.18 -4.00 9.96
N SER A 35 -11.16 -3.89 9.12
CA SER A 35 -10.57 -2.62 8.72
C SER A 35 -9.69 -2.79 7.48
N SER A 36 -10.28 -2.50 6.32
CA SER A 36 -9.65 -2.69 5.02
C SER A 36 -8.57 -1.64 4.71
N SER A 37 -8.32 -0.66 5.60
CA SER A 37 -7.35 0.41 5.35
C SER A 37 -6.66 0.93 6.61
N ASP A 38 -5.35 1.19 6.50
CA ASP A 38 -4.51 1.77 7.54
C ASP A 38 -3.63 2.88 6.96
N ASP A 39 -3.43 3.97 7.72
CA ASP A 39 -2.62 5.11 7.32
C ASP A 39 -1.41 5.28 8.23
N SER A 40 -0.26 5.65 7.67
CA SER A 40 0.95 5.99 8.40
C SER A 40 1.64 7.19 7.75
N GLU A 41 2.35 7.99 8.53
CA GLU A 41 3.15 9.11 8.01
C GLU A 41 4.65 8.80 8.11
N VAL A 42 5.39 9.09 7.05
CA VAL A 42 6.84 8.88 6.96
C VAL A 42 7.49 10.16 6.46
N THR A 43 8.60 10.56 7.04
CA THR A 43 9.38 11.71 6.56
C THR A 43 10.68 11.23 5.94
N ASP A 44 10.88 11.55 4.65
CA ASP A 44 12.09 11.21 3.88
C ASP A 44 12.58 12.45 3.14
N GLY A 45 13.88 12.74 3.21
CA GLY A 45 14.46 13.91 2.53
C GLY A 45 13.84 15.28 2.91
N GLY A 46 13.23 15.41 4.09
CA GLY A 46 12.53 16.62 4.53
C GLY A 46 11.10 16.79 4.00
N VAL A 47 10.57 15.79 3.29
CA VAL A 47 9.18 15.72 2.82
C VAL A 47 8.41 14.70 3.65
N THR A 48 7.25 15.10 4.17
CA THR A 48 6.34 14.16 4.86
C THR A 48 5.38 13.54 3.86
N TYR A 49 5.43 12.22 3.76
CA TYR A 49 4.56 11.37 2.97
C TYR A 49 3.53 10.68 3.86
N ARG A 50 2.30 10.55 3.38
CA ARG A 50 1.28 9.66 3.91
C ARG A 50 1.29 8.37 3.10
N VAL A 51 1.42 7.27 3.81
CA VAL A 51 1.39 5.90 3.30
C VAL A 51 0.07 5.27 3.74
N SER A 52 -0.80 4.98 2.78
CA SER A 52 -2.08 4.31 3.00
C SER A 52 -1.96 2.86 2.52
N ARG A 53 -2.27 1.90 3.39
CA ARG A 53 -2.29 0.47 3.11
C ARG A 53 -3.72 0.01 3.04
N THR A 54 -4.14 -0.55 1.92
CA THR A 54 -5.51 -1.02 1.74
C THR A 54 -5.47 -2.49 1.33
N VAL A 55 -6.36 -3.29 1.91
CA VAL A 55 -6.60 -4.68 1.50
C VAL A 55 -8.02 -4.79 0.97
N TRP A 56 -8.22 -5.53 -0.12
CA TRP A 56 -9.54 -5.93 -0.59
C TRP A 56 -9.44 -7.24 -1.34
N ARG A 57 -10.58 -7.87 -1.57
CA ARG A 57 -10.69 -9.04 -2.46
C ARG A 57 -11.71 -8.74 -3.54
N GLU A 58 -11.37 -9.04 -4.79
CA GLU A 58 -12.32 -8.93 -5.90
C GLU A 58 -13.41 -10.00 -5.77
N SER A 59 -14.66 -9.66 -6.08
CA SER A 59 -15.78 -10.60 -6.01
C SER A 59 -15.54 -11.81 -6.92
N GLY A 60 -15.47 -13.00 -6.32
CA GLY A 60 -15.19 -14.25 -7.03
C GLY A 60 -13.70 -14.60 -7.14
N ASP A 61 -12.80 -13.71 -6.72
CA ASP A 61 -11.37 -14.02 -6.57
C ASP A 61 -11.12 -14.66 -5.19
N ARG A 62 -10.13 -15.54 -5.12
CA ARG A 62 -9.61 -16.12 -3.87
C ARG A 62 -8.39 -15.36 -3.36
N ALA A 63 -7.75 -14.54 -4.18
CA ALA A 63 -6.60 -13.75 -3.78
C ALA A 63 -7.01 -12.43 -3.09
N TYR A 64 -6.26 -12.02 -2.07
CA TYR A 64 -6.37 -10.68 -1.49
C TYR A 64 -5.42 -9.73 -2.17
N THR A 65 -5.93 -8.59 -2.64
CA THR A 65 -5.13 -7.50 -3.16
C THR A 65 -4.64 -6.63 -2.01
N MET A 66 -3.33 -6.48 -1.91
CA MET A 66 -2.64 -5.59 -0.99
C MET A 66 -2.17 -4.37 -1.77
N SER A 67 -2.63 -3.19 -1.40
CA SER A 67 -2.27 -1.91 -2.03
C SER A 67 -1.59 -0.98 -1.06
N VAL A 68 -0.52 -0.35 -1.51
CA VAL A 68 0.17 0.73 -0.80
C VAL A 68 0.13 1.98 -1.67
N THR A 69 -0.51 3.02 -1.14
CA THR A 69 -0.58 4.34 -1.77
C THR A 69 0.26 5.32 -0.98
N VAL A 70 1.23 5.96 -1.64
CA VAL A 70 2.09 6.99 -1.05
C VAL A 70 1.75 8.35 -1.67
N SER A 71 1.45 9.34 -0.84
CA SER A 71 1.12 10.71 -1.26
C SER A 71 1.80 11.73 -0.33
N GLU A 72 2.02 12.97 -0.77
CA GLU A 72 2.53 14.01 0.13
C GLU A 72 1.47 14.40 1.18
N ALA A 73 1.84 14.39 2.47
CA ALA A 73 0.92 14.69 3.57
C ALA A 73 0.45 16.16 3.56
N ARG A 74 1.34 17.10 3.21
CA ARG A 74 1.10 18.56 3.37
C ARG A 74 0.50 19.28 2.16
N ARG A 75 0.34 18.64 1.00
CA ARG A 75 -0.29 19.33 -0.16
C ARG A 75 -1.81 19.31 -0.06
N ARG A 76 -2.38 20.47 0.30
CA ARG A 76 -3.79 20.85 0.22
C ARG A 76 -4.06 21.42 -1.18
N GLY A 77 -4.17 20.57 -2.19
CA GLY A 77 -4.41 21.01 -3.57
C GLY A 77 -4.86 19.86 -4.46
N LEU A 78 -5.79 20.16 -5.37
CA LEU A 78 -6.62 19.26 -6.20
C LEU A 78 -5.85 18.32 -7.16
N PHE A 79 -4.52 18.24 -7.06
CA PHE A 79 -3.64 17.38 -7.86
C PHE A 79 -2.56 16.75 -6.98
N ARG A 80 -2.96 15.97 -5.97
CA ARG A 80 -2.02 15.10 -5.25
C ARG A 80 -1.51 14.04 -6.23
N SER A 81 -0.26 14.18 -6.67
CA SER A 81 0.45 13.04 -7.22
C SER A 81 0.58 12.01 -6.11
N SER A 82 0.09 10.81 -6.38
CA SER A 82 0.29 9.63 -5.54
C SER A 82 1.00 8.55 -6.35
N VAL A 83 1.76 7.71 -5.65
CA VAL A 83 2.27 6.46 -6.21
C VAL A 83 1.49 5.33 -5.56
N ILE A 84 0.98 4.42 -6.38
CA ILE A 84 0.24 3.24 -5.92
C ILE A 84 1.04 2.01 -6.34
N ARG A 85 1.18 1.06 -5.43
CA ARG A 85 1.76 -0.25 -5.67
C ARG A 85 0.80 -1.31 -5.16
N THR A 86 0.55 -2.31 -5.98
CA THR A 86 -0.34 -3.42 -5.63
C THR A 86 0.39 -4.74 -5.79
N GLY A 87 -0.05 -5.73 -5.01
CA GLY A 87 0.23 -7.12 -5.29
C GLY A 87 -0.82 -8.00 -4.65
N ARG A 88 -0.87 -9.24 -5.08
CA ARG A 88 -1.92 -10.19 -4.70
C ARG A 88 -1.34 -11.30 -3.86
N MET A 89 -2.00 -11.60 -2.75
CA MET A 89 -1.69 -12.74 -1.89
C MET A 89 -2.75 -13.83 -2.05
N HIS A 90 -2.31 -15.00 -2.46
CA HIS A 90 -3.14 -16.17 -2.70
C HIS A 90 -3.34 -16.99 -1.42
N PRO A 91 -4.39 -17.81 -1.35
CA PRO A 91 -4.67 -18.66 -0.18
C PRO A 91 -3.60 -19.73 0.08
N ASP A 92 -2.79 -20.07 -0.93
CA ASP A 92 -1.64 -20.98 -0.81
C ASP A 92 -0.40 -20.29 -0.22
N GLY A 93 -0.49 -19.00 0.11
CA GLY A 93 0.61 -18.18 0.61
C GLY A 93 1.55 -17.65 -0.47
N SER A 94 1.29 -17.95 -1.74
CA SER A 94 2.02 -17.35 -2.85
C SER A 94 1.65 -15.87 -3.02
N TYR A 95 2.59 -15.09 -3.53
CA TYR A 95 2.40 -13.66 -3.75
C TYR A 95 2.82 -13.29 -5.17
N THR A 96 1.99 -12.48 -5.83
CA THR A 96 2.20 -11.98 -7.18
C THR A 96 2.27 -10.45 -7.14
N ASP A 97 3.41 -9.88 -7.50
CA ASP A 97 3.54 -8.44 -7.73
C ASP A 97 2.72 -8.04 -8.98
N GLU A 98 1.85 -7.04 -8.86
CA GLU A 98 1.21 -6.42 -10.04
C GLU A 98 2.14 -5.31 -10.56
N VAL A 99 2.51 -5.41 -11.84
CA VAL A 99 3.50 -4.54 -12.50
C VAL A 99 2.91 -3.18 -12.87
#